data_AF-A0A355T3X1-F1
#
_entry.id   AF-A0A355T3X1-F1
#
_cell.length_a   1.000
_cell.length_b   1.000
_cell.length_c   1.000
_cell.angle_alpha   90.00
_cell.angle_beta   90.00
_cell.angle_gamma   90.00
#
_symmetry.space_group_name_H-M   'P 1'
#
loop_
_entity.id
_entity.type
_entity.pdbx_description
1 polymer ?
#
loop_
_entity_poly.entity_id
_entity_poly.type
_entity_poly.pdbx_seq_one_letter_code
_entity_poly.pdbx_strand_id
1 'polypeptide(L)' 'DTVIFSHFIAINAAVGHALDDPRVICFRPDNCSVTVFETQGDKLSVLEQGNEAETKVN' A
#
# COMPACT_ATOMS: atom_id res chain seq x y z
N ASP A 1 -3.23 -12.89 12.12
CA ASP A 1 -2.26 -12.24 11.22
C ASP A 1 -2.08 -13.05 9.95
N THR A 2 -1.93 -12.36 8.83
CA THR A 2 -1.72 -12.96 7.52
C THR A 2 -0.73 -12.11 6.74
N VAL A 3 -0.05 -12.72 5.77
CA VAL A 3 0.84 -12.03 4.84
C VAL A 3 0.28 -12.22 3.44
N ILE A 4 0.13 -11.12 2.72
CA ILE A 4 -0.39 -11.10 1.34
C ILE A 4 0.73 -10.59 0.45
N PHE A 5 1.13 -11.42 -0.52
CA PHE A 5 2.00 -11.00 -1.61
C PHE A 5 1.14 -10.49 -2.76
N SER A 6 1.48 -9.31 -3.27
CA SER A 6 0.70 -8.66 -4.32
C SER A 6 1.56 -7.76 -5.19
N HIS A 7 0.91 -7.05 -6.10
CA HIS A 7 1.56 -6.17 -7.08
C HIS A 7 1.28 -4.70 -6.77
N PHE A 8 2.10 -3.83 -7.35
CA PHE A 8 2.08 -2.38 -7.19
C PHE A 8 0.68 -1.74 -7.17
N ILE A 9 -0.17 -2.08 -8.15
CA ILE A 9 -1.51 -1.50 -8.29
C ILE A 9 -2.52 -2.06 -7.27
N ALA A 10 -2.43 -3.35 -6.95
CA ALA A 10 -3.32 -3.94 -5.96
C ALA A 10 -3.05 -3.40 -4.54
N ILE A 11 -1.77 -3.16 -4.22
CA ILE A 11 -1.37 -2.48 -2.97
C ILE A 11 -1.95 -1.05 -2.95
N ASN A 12 -1.80 -0.31 -4.06
CA ASN A 12 -2.36 1.04 -4.15
C ASN A 12 -3.89 1.07 -4.09
N ALA A 13 -4.60 0.07 -4.62
CA ALA A 13 -6.05 -0.02 -4.49
C ALA A 13 -6.49 -0.18 -3.02
N ALA A 14 -5.77 -1.02 -2.25
CA ALA A 14 -6.02 -1.18 -0.82
C ALA A 14 -5.71 0.10 -0.02
N VAL A 15 -4.59 0.77 -0.33
CA VAL A 15 -4.22 2.06 0.29
C VAL A 15 -5.23 3.14 -0.07
N GLY A 16 -5.63 3.26 -1.33
CA GLY A 16 -6.61 4.24 -1.78
C GLY A 16 -7.96 4.06 -1.10
N HIS A 17 -8.44 2.82 -0.98
CA HIS A 17 -9.65 2.52 -0.22
C HIS A 17 -9.52 2.90 1.26
N ALA A 18 -8.41 2.54 1.90
CA ALA A 18 -8.18 2.81 3.33
C ALA A 18 -8.00 4.31 3.65
N LEU A 19 -7.55 5.12 2.69
CA LEU A 19 -7.34 6.56 2.83
C LEU A 19 -8.46 7.42 2.24
N ASP A 20 -9.49 6.80 1.66
CA ASP A 20 -10.52 7.48 0.85
C ASP A 20 -9.91 8.37 -0.26
N ASP A 21 -8.83 7.89 -0.88
CA ASP A 21 -8.10 8.59 -1.93
C ASP A 21 -8.52 8.09 -3.32
N PRO A 22 -9.05 8.97 -4.19
CA PRO A 22 -9.54 8.57 -5.51
C PRO A 22 -8.43 8.29 -6.54
N ARG A 23 -7.16 8.53 -6.20
CA ARG A 23 -6.04 8.31 -7.13
C ARG A 23 -5.73 6.83 -7.27
N VAL A 24 -5.44 6.40 -8.50
CA VAL A 24 -4.98 5.03 -8.79
C VAL A 24 -3.62 4.74 -8.16
N ILE A 25 -2.78 5.76 -8.01
CA ILE A 25 -1.46 5.68 -7.37
C ILE A 25 -1.44 6.67 -6.22
N CYS A 26 -1.54 6.14 -4.99
CA CYS A 26 -1.43 6.88 -3.74
C CYS A 26 0.03 7.08 -3.33
N PHE A 27 0.86 6.05 -3.53
CA PHE A 27 2.31 6.04 -3.27
C PHE A 27 3.02 5.01 -4.17
N ARG A 28 4.34 5.01 -4.21
CA ARG A 28 5.13 4.14 -5.09
C ARG A 28 5.84 3.02 -4.32
N PRO A 29 5.17 1.94 -3.89
CA PRO A 29 5.82 0.88 -3.11
C PRO A 29 7.03 0.29 -3.87
N ASP A 30 8.17 0.22 -3.18
CA ASP A 30 9.37 -0.45 -3.70
C ASP A 30 9.20 -1.97 -3.68
N ASN A 31 10.01 -2.68 -4.46
CA ASN A 31 10.05 -4.14 -4.45
C ASN A 31 10.36 -4.64 -3.03
N CYS A 32 9.59 -5.63 -2.57
CA CYS A 32 9.69 -6.17 -1.21
C CYS A 32 9.44 -5.16 -0.08
N SER A 33 8.92 -3.97 -0.37
CA SER A 33 8.42 -3.07 0.68
C SER A 33 7.20 -3.70 1.40
N VAL A 34 7.01 -3.33 2.66
CA VAL A 34 5.93 -3.87 3.50
C VAL A 34 4.98 -2.74 3.87
N THR A 35 3.72 -2.86 3.46
CA THR A 35 2.63 -1.96 3.90
C THR A 35 1.78 -2.71 4.92
N VAL A 36 1.60 -2.13 6.10
CA VAL A 36 0.86 -2.73 7.21
C VAL A 36 -0.54 -2.15 7.27
N PHE A 37 -1.54 -3.03 7.25
CA PHE A 37 -2.94 -2.68 7.38
C PHE A 37 -3.52 -3.25 8.67
N GLU A 38 -4.52 -2.57 9.20
CA GLU A 38 -5.39 -3.08 10.26
C GLU A 38 -6.83 -3.17 9.75
N THR A 39 -7.52 -4.25 10.13
CA THR A 39 -8.94 -4.44 9.86
C THR A 39 -9.75 -4.41 11.15
N GLN A 40 -10.80 -3.60 11.19
CA GLN A 40 -11.76 -3.55 12.29
C GLN A 40 -13.17 -3.69 11.72
N GLY A 41 -13.68 -4.94 11.68
CA GLY A 41 -14.93 -5.26 10.99
C GLY A 41 -14.81 -4.93 9.49
N ASP A 42 -15.67 -4.04 9.01
CA ASP A 42 -15.72 -3.61 7.60
C ASP A 42 -14.76 -2.45 7.28
N LYS A 43 -13.97 -2.00 8.26
CA LYS A 43 -13.02 -0.89 8.08
C LYS A 43 -11.60 -1.41 7.85
N LEU A 44 -10.93 -0.87 6.83
CA LEU A 44 -9.50 -1.03 6.57
C LEU A 44 -8.77 0.29 6.87
N SER A 45 -7.66 0.25 7.60
CA SER A 45 -6.79 1.40 7.84
C SER A 45 -5.33 1.07 7.58
N VAL A 46 -4.58 2.02 7.03
CA VAL A 46 -3.12 1.91 6.87
C VAL A 46 -2.45 2.31 8.18
N LEU A 47 -1.66 1.39 8.75
CA LEU A 47 -0.83 1.67 9.92
C LEU A 47 0.56 2.16 9.51
N GLU A 48 1.13 1.53 8.48
CA GLU A 48 2.46 1.85 7.96
C GLU A 48 2.50 1.69 6.43
N GLN A 49 3.03 2.68 5.73
CA GLN A 49 3.30 2.58 4.29
C GLN A 49 4.70 2.00 4.07
N GLY A 50 4.81 1.11 3.08
CA GLY A 50 6.11 0.58 2.69
C GLY A 50 7.02 1.65 2.10
N ASN A 51 8.33 1.37 2.12
CA ASN A 51 9.34 2.21 1.46
C ASN A 51 8.95 2.51 0.01
N GLU A 52 9.15 3.76 -0.41
CA GLU A 52 8.88 4.17 -1.79
C GLU A 52 10.07 3.92 -2.70
N ALA A 53 9.79 3.47 -3.92
CA ALA A 53 10.78 3.24 -4.95
C ALA A 53 11.43 4.57 -5.37
N GLU A 54 12.70 4.75 -5.05
CA GLU A 54 13.52 5.83 -5.61
C GLU A 54 14.00 5.44 -7.00
N THR A 55 13.66 6.25 -8.00
CA THR A 55 14.25 6.09 -9.33
C THR A 55 15.65 6.72 -9.30
N LYS A 56 16.69 5.89 -9.21
CA LYS A 56 18.07 6.32 -9.45
C LYS A 56 18.35 6.25 -10.95
N VAL A 57 18.56 7.41 -11.57
CA VAL A 57 19.14 7.50 -12.91
C VAL A 57 20.65 7.49 -12.73
N ASN A 58 21.32 6.50 -13.32
CA ASN A 58 22.79 6.40 -13.35
C ASN A 58 23.37 7.26 -14.47
#